data_AF-K1S5U2-F1
#
_entry.id   AF-K1S5U2-F1
#
_cell.length_a   1.000
_cell.length_b   1.000
_cell.length_c   1.000
_cell.angle_alpha   90.00
_cell.angle_beta   90.00
_cell.angle_gamma   90.00
#
_symmetry.space_group_name_H-M   'P 1'
#
loop_
_entity.id
_entity.type
_entity.pdbx_description
1 polymer ?
#
loop_
_entity_poly.entity_id
_entity_poly.type
_entity_poly.pdbx_seq_one_letter_code
_entity_poly.pdbx_strand_id
1 'polypeptide(L)'
;IPGLNASADIALIKKIQDHTAEIQKLTGEMIDARKVANRIEDQREKAIAYHDTVAVFFDRIRYHIDKLEEIVDDQIWPLPKYRELLFLR
;
A
#
# COMPACT_ATOMS: atom_id res chain seq x y z
N ILE A 1 -3.03 1.97 36.00
CA ILE A 1 -3.57 1.05 34.97
C ILE A 1 -2.49 0.01 34.71
N PRO A 2 -2.58 -1.19 35.32
CA PRO A 2 -1.61 -2.25 35.10
C PRO A 2 -1.93 -2.88 33.73
N GLY A 3 -1.11 -2.64 32.71
CA GLY A 3 -1.37 -3.18 31.38
C GLY A 3 -0.73 -2.45 30.20
N LEU A 4 -0.18 -1.26 30.39
CA LEU A 4 0.60 -0.55 29.36
C LEU A 4 1.97 -1.23 29.22
N ASN A 5 2.04 -2.26 28.38
CA ASN A 5 3.30 -2.87 27.99
C ASN A 5 3.93 -1.99 26.91
N ALA A 6 4.53 -0.87 27.32
CA ALA A 6 5.08 0.15 26.42
C ALA A 6 6.02 -0.42 25.35
N SER A 7 6.68 -1.55 25.62
CA SER A 7 7.52 -2.24 24.65
C SER A 7 6.74 -2.81 23.45
N ALA A 8 5.54 -3.36 23.68
CA ALA A 8 4.66 -3.89 22.65
C ALA A 8 4.06 -2.77 21.80
N ASP A 9 3.64 -1.67 22.44
CA ASP A 9 3.08 -0.50 21.76
C ASP A 9 4.12 0.17 20.85
N ILE A 10 5.36 0.33 21.33
CA ILE A 10 6.46 0.87 20.52
C ILE A 10 6.78 -0.04 19.33
N ALA A 11 6.75 -1.36 19.51
CA ALA A 11 6.96 -2.31 18.42
C ALA A 11 5.85 -2.22 17.36
N LEU A 12 4.60 -2.01 17.79
CA LEU A 12 3.46 -1.82 16.90
C LEU A 12 3.58 -0.54 16.08
N ILE A 13 3.90 0.58 16.74
CA ILE A 13 4.08 1.88 16.10
C ILE A 13 5.20 1.80 15.06
N LYS A 14 6.33 1.15 15.38
CA LYS A 14 7.42 0.95 14.43
C LYS A 14 6.98 0.18 13.19
N LYS A 15 6.25 -0.94 13.36
CA LYS A 15 5.70 -1.70 12.23
C LYS A 15 4.81 -0.84 11.34
N ILE A 16 3.91 -0.05 11.94
CA ILE A 16 3.02 0.85 11.19
C ILE A 16 3.84 1.88 10.42
N GLN A 17 4.85 2.49 11.05
CA GLN A 17 5.75 3.45 10.41
C GLN A 17 6.50 2.81 9.24
N ASP A 18 7.06 1.61 9.42
CA ASP A 18 7.81 0.90 8.38
C ASP A 18 6.92 0.60 7.16
N HIS A 19 5.71 0.06 7.38
CA HIS A 19 4.76 -0.19 6.29
C HIS A 19 4.33 1.11 5.60
N THR A 20 4.08 2.17 6.36
CA THR A 20 3.69 3.48 5.79
C THR A 20 4.82 4.09 4.96
N ALA A 21 6.06 4.00 5.43
CA ALA A 21 7.24 4.48 4.72
C ALA A 21 7.47 3.72 3.40
N GLU A 22 7.34 2.40 3.42
CA GLU A 22 7.43 1.60 2.20
C GLU A 22 6.30 1.90 1.22
N ILE A 23 5.06 2.10 1.67
CA ILE A 23 3.96 2.52 0.79
C ILE A 23 4.28 3.85 0.10
N GLN A 24 4.78 4.85 0.85
CA GLN A 24 5.14 6.14 0.29
C GLN A 24 6.27 6.02 -0.75
N LYS A 25 7.30 5.23 -0.44
CA LYS A 25 8.41 4.95 -1.36
C LYS A 25 7.93 4.27 -2.64
N LEU A 26 7.19 3.17 -2.51
CA LEU A 26 6.65 2.42 -3.66
C LEU A 26 5.72 3.27 -4.52
N THR A 27 4.92 4.14 -3.89
CA THR A 27 4.06 5.09 -4.62
C THR A 27 4.89 6.09 -5.42
N GLY A 28 5.99 6.59 -4.84
CA GLY A 28 6.94 7.45 -5.54
C GLY A 28 7.58 6.77 -6.75
N GLU A 29 8.10 5.55 -6.55
CA GLU A 29 8.68 4.72 -7.62
C GLU A 29 7.67 4.43 -8.73
N MET A 30 6.43 4.09 -8.37
CA MET A 30 5.33 3.86 -9.32
C MET A 30 5.02 5.12 -10.13
N ILE A 31 5.00 6.29 -9.51
CA ILE A 31 4.76 7.58 -10.20
C ILE A 31 5.86 7.83 -11.24
N ASP A 32 7.12 7.53 -10.89
CA ASP A 32 8.25 7.72 -11.81
C ASP A 32 8.22 6.71 -12.96
N ALA A 33 7.92 5.44 -12.70
CA ALA A 33 7.68 4.44 -13.74
C ALA A 33 6.55 4.87 -14.69
N ARG A 34 5.45 5.40 -14.14
CA ARG A 34 4.33 5.93 -14.91
C ARG A 34 4.74 7.13 -15.79
N LYS A 35 5.61 8.02 -15.30
CA LYS A 35 6.13 9.14 -16.10
C LYS A 35 6.93 8.63 -17.30
N VAL A 36 7.73 7.58 -17.13
CA VAL A 36 8.49 6.96 -18.23
C VAL A 36 7.55 6.30 -19.23
N ALA A 37 6.62 5.46 -18.76
CA ALA A 37 5.66 4.78 -19.63
C ALA A 37 4.76 5.77 -20.41
N ASN A 38 4.45 6.92 -19.83
CA ASN A 38 3.65 7.95 -20.49
C ASN A 38 4.30 8.61 -21.71
N ARG A 39 5.64 8.60 -21.78
CA ARG A 39 6.40 9.17 -22.90
C ARG A 39 6.39 8.29 -24.14
N ILE A 40 5.94 7.05 -24.03
CA ILE A 40 5.85 6.12 -25.17
C ILE A 40 4.66 6.55 -26.05
N GLU A 41 4.94 6.80 -27.32
CA GLU A 41 3.95 7.25 -28.31
C GLU A 41 3.12 6.09 -28.86
N ASP A 42 3.75 4.94 -29.11
CA ASP A 42 3.05 3.74 -29.56
C ASP A 42 2.17 3.17 -28.44
N GLN A 43 0.89 2.93 -28.76
CA GLN A 43 -0.09 2.50 -27.77
C GLN A 43 0.17 1.08 -27.27
N ARG A 44 0.69 0.19 -28.13
CA ARG A 44 0.96 -1.20 -27.75
C ARG A 44 2.17 -1.27 -26.83
N GLU A 45 3.24 -0.58 -27.18
CA GLU A 45 4.43 -0.49 -26.33
C GLU A 45 4.12 0.20 -25.00
N LYS A 46 3.29 1.25 -25.01
CA LYS A 46 2.82 1.90 -23.78
C LYS A 46 2.05 0.91 -22.90
N ALA A 47 1.14 0.11 -23.46
CA ALA A 47 0.38 -0.88 -22.69
C ALA A 47 1.28 -1.94 -22.05
N ILE A 48 2.26 -2.45 -22.79
CA ILE A 48 3.26 -3.41 -22.28
C ILE A 48 4.08 -2.78 -21.16
N ALA A 49 4.60 -1.56 -21.37
CA ALA A 49 5.37 -0.86 -20.35
C ALA A 49 4.55 -0.60 -19.08
N TYR A 50 3.27 -0.24 -19.18
CA TYR A 50 2.40 -0.08 -18.03
C TYR A 50 2.20 -1.39 -17.26
N HIS A 51 1.96 -2.50 -17.98
CA HIS A 51 1.82 -3.82 -17.37
C HIS A 51 3.12 -4.24 -16.65
N ASP A 52 4.26 -4.13 -17.31
CA ASP A 52 5.52 -4.67 -16.80
C ASP A 52 6.17 -3.78 -15.73
N THR A 53 5.95 -2.46 -15.80
CA THR A 53 6.65 -1.51 -14.92
C THR A 53 5.73 -0.83 -13.91
N VAL A 54 4.46 -0.55 -14.24
CA VAL A 54 3.55 0.16 -13.32
C VAL A 54 2.72 -0.85 -12.53
N ALA A 55 2.20 -1.89 -13.18
CA ALA A 55 1.26 -2.80 -12.55
C ALA A 55 1.88 -3.60 -11.38
N VAL A 56 3.17 -3.92 -11.48
CA VAL A 56 3.95 -4.62 -10.45
C VAL A 56 3.98 -3.89 -9.09
N PHE A 57 3.77 -2.57 -9.09
CA PHE A 57 3.73 -1.80 -7.84
C PHE A 57 2.41 -1.97 -7.09
N PHE A 58 1.29 -2.26 -7.77
CA PHE A 58 -0.01 -2.40 -7.10
C PHE A 58 0.00 -3.55 -6.10
N ASP A 59 0.51 -4.72 -6.50
CA ASP A 59 0.58 -5.89 -5.60
C ASP A 59 1.49 -5.64 -4.40
N ARG A 60 2.60 -4.93 -4.61
CA ARG A 60 3.54 -4.56 -3.55
C ARG A 60 2.90 -3.58 -2.57
N ILE A 61 2.30 -2.50 -3.06
CA ILE A 61 1.62 -1.50 -2.23
C ILE A 61 0.47 -2.16 -1.47
N ARG A 62 -0.32 -3.00 -2.15
CA ARG A 62 -1.43 -3.75 -1.57
C ARG A 62 -0.98 -4.63 -0.41
N TYR A 63 0.13 -5.36 -0.56
CA TYR A 63 0.68 -6.17 0.53
C TYR A 63 0.94 -5.35 1.80
N HIS A 64 1.52 -4.15 1.70
CA HIS A 64 1.75 -3.31 2.87
C HIS A 64 0.45 -2.74 3.46
N ILE A 65 -0.54 -2.40 2.62
CA ILE A 65 -1.86 -1.93 3.06
C ILE A 65 -2.61 -3.05 3.79
N ASP A 66 -2.65 -4.27 3.23
CA ASP A 66 -3.31 -5.42 3.85
C ASP A 66 -2.70 -5.74 5.22
N LYS A 67 -1.37 -5.56 5.37
CA LYS A 67 -0.69 -5.71 6.66
C LYS A 67 -1.01 -4.60 7.65
N LEU A 68 -1.19 -3.36 7.19
CA LEU A 68 -1.69 -2.29 8.03
C LEU A 68 -3.15 -2.53 8.45
N GLU A 69 -3.98 -3.07 7.57
CA GLU A 69 -5.39 -3.40 7.83
C GLU A 69 -5.54 -4.48 8.92
N GLU A 70 -4.61 -5.46 8.97
CA GLU A 70 -4.55 -6.46 10.06
C GLU A 70 -4.16 -5.86 11.42
N ILE A 71 -3.41 -4.75 11.41
CA ILE A 71 -2.80 -4.15 12.61
C ILE A 71 -3.65 -3.02 13.19
N VAL A 72 -4.31 -2.24 12.33
CA VAL A 72 -5.06 -1.04 12.72
C VAL A 72 -6.53 -1.41 13.02
N ASP A 73 -7.04 -0.88 14.13
CA ASP A 73 -8.44 -1.00 14.51
C ASP A 73 -9.36 -0.40 13.44
N ASP A 74 -10.44 -1.13 13.13
CA ASP A 74 -11.51 -0.73 12.20
C ASP A 74 -12.03 0.69 12.45
N GLN A 75 -12.09 1.15 13.70
CA GLN A 75 -12.68 2.45 14.03
C GLN A 75 -11.84 3.67 13.58
N ILE A 76 -10.54 3.46 13.30
CA ILE A 76 -9.61 4.55 12.92
C ILE A 76 -9.34 4.52 11.41
N TRP A 77 -9.68 3.43 10.73
CA TRP A 77 -9.38 3.24 9.32
C TRP A 77 -10.36 4.07 8.44
N PRO A 78 -9.86 5.05 7.65
CA PRO A 78 -10.72 6.03 6.97
C PRO A 78 -11.40 5.51 5.70
N LEU A 79 -11.01 4.33 5.20
CA LEU A 79 -11.57 3.69 4.00
C LEU A 79 -12.26 2.39 4.41
N PRO A 80 -13.39 1.99 3.78
CA PRO A 80 -13.99 0.68 4.07
C PRO A 80 -12.98 -0.44 3.77
N LYS A 81 -12.87 -1.41 4.67
CA LYS A 81 -11.89 -2.51 4.57
C LYS A 81 -12.15 -3.35 3.33
N TYR A 82 -11.11 -3.98 2.76
CA TYR A 82 -11.28 -4.80 1.55
C TYR A 82 -12.29 -5.95 1.78
N ARG A 83 -12.34 -6.49 3.00
CA ARG A 83 -13.33 -7.50 3.39
C ARG A 83 -14.76 -6.95 3.37
N GLU A 84 -14.95 -5.69 3.77
CA GLU A 84 -16.26 -5.03 3.70
C GLU A 84 -16.67 -4.79 2.25
N LEU A 85 -15.77 -4.28 1.41
CA LEU A 85 -16.03 -4.07 -0.02
C LEU A 85 -16.34 -5.36 -0.79
N LEU A 86 -15.78 -6.49 -0.38
CA LEU A 86 -15.95 -7.78 -1.06
C LEU A 86 -17.10 -8.63 -0.50
N PHE A 87 -17.51 -8.42 0.76
CA PHE A 87 -18.49 -9.29 1.43
C PHE A 87 -19.70 -8.55 2.04
N LEU A 88 -19.77 -7.22 1.97
CA LEU A 88 -21.04 -6.51 2.22
C LEU A 88 -21.98 -6.76 1.03
N ARG A 89 -22.87 -7.73 1.21
CA ARG A 89 -24.08 -7.94 0.41
C ARG A 89 -25.28 -7.98 1.33
#